data_AF-A0A087MF46-F1
#
_entry.id   AF-A0A087MF46-F1
#
_cell.length_a   1.000
_cell.length_b   1.000
_cell.length_c   1.000
_cell.angle_alpha   90.00
_cell.angle_beta   90.00
_cell.angle_gamma   90.00
#
_symmetry.space_group_name_H-M   'P 1'
#
loop_
_entity.id
_entity.type
_entity.pdbx_description
1 polymer ?
#
loop_
_entity_poly.entity_id
_entity_poly.type
_entity_poly.pdbx_seq_one_letter_code
_entity_poly.pdbx_strand_id
1 'polypeptide(L)' 'MLSPCIGICSLDASGHCEGCHRSVAEIARWSQMGDDERLNLMETVLPAREALRV' A
#
# COMPACT_ATOMS: atom_id res chain seq x y z
N MET A 1 -10.54 11.93 0.54
CA MET A 1 -9.24 11.26 0.81
C MET A 1 -9.17 10.04 -0.10
N LEU A 2 -8.26 10.07 -1.07
CA LEU A 2 -7.99 8.90 -1.91
C LEU A 2 -7.22 7.87 -1.06
N SER A 3 -7.56 6.59 -1.16
CA SER A 3 -6.89 5.50 -0.44
C SER A 3 -6.96 4.21 -1.27
N PRO A 4 -5.86 3.45 -1.39
CA PRO A 4 -5.86 2.16 -2.11
C PRO A 4 -6.45 1.01 -1.28
N CYS A 5 -6.97 1.26 -0.07
CA CYS A 5 -7.50 0.21 0.78
C CYS A 5 -8.81 -0.36 0.24
N ILE A 6 -8.86 -1.68 0.06
CA ILE A 6 -10.06 -2.42 -0.38
C ILE A 6 -10.79 -3.16 0.75
N GLY A 7 -10.45 -2.88 2.02
CA GLY A 7 -11.10 -3.48 3.19
C GLY A 7 -10.57 -4.85 3.63
N ILE A 8 -9.47 -5.31 3.03
CA ILE A 8 -8.73 -6.50 3.50
C ILE A 8 -7.65 -6.05 4.49
N CYS A 9 -7.59 -6.69 5.65
CA CYS A 9 -6.63 -6.40 6.71
C CYS A 9 -5.87 -7.67 7.14
N SER A 10 -5.23 -8.30 6.16
CA SER A 10 -4.32 -9.44 6.34
C SER A 10 -2.98 -9.10 5.72
N LEU A 11 -1.89 -9.59 6.31
CA LEU A 11 -0.53 -9.42 5.79
C LEU A 11 -0.04 -10.73 5.18
N ASP A 12 0.69 -10.65 4.08
CA ASP A 12 1.43 -11.78 3.54
C ASP A 12 2.74 -12.04 4.30
N ALA A 13 3.46 -13.10 3.90
CA ALA A 13 4.73 -13.48 4.49
C ALA A 13 5.84 -12.41 4.34
N SER A 14 5.69 -11.47 3.41
CA SER A 14 6.61 -10.35 3.20
C SER A 14 6.26 -9.11 4.04
N GLY A 15 5.15 -9.16 4.79
CA GLY A 15 4.69 -8.06 5.64
C GLY A 15 3.90 -6.97 4.90
N HIS A 16 3.41 -7.26 3.69
CA HIS A 16 2.54 -6.36 2.94
C HIS A 16 1.07 -6.78 3.05
N CYS A 17 0.16 -5.80 3.03
CA CYS A 17 -1.28 -6.05 3.01
C CYS A 17 -1.67 -6.84 1.76
N GLU A 18 -2.41 -7.91 1.92
CA GLU A 18 -2.80 -8.79 0.80
C GLU A 18 -3.74 -8.13 -0.20
N GLY A 19 -4.46 -7.08 0.21
CA GLY A 19 -5.42 -6.38 -0.64
C GLY A 19 -4.92 -5.07 -1.23
N CYS A 20 -4.18 -4.25 -0.47
CA CYS A 20 -3.70 -2.95 -0.94
C CYS A 20 -2.17 -2.86 -1.07
N HIS A 21 -1.45 -3.94 -0.78
CA HIS A 21 0.00 -4.09 -0.95
C HIS A 21 0.87 -3.10 -0.16
N ARG A 22 0.25 -2.35 0.76
CA ARG A 22 0.94 -1.45 1.66
C ARG A 22 1.53 -2.19 2.83
N SER A 23 2.70 -1.77 3.29
CA SER A 23 3.26 -2.21 4.56
C SER A 23 2.51 -1.59 5.75
N VAL A 24 2.68 -2.17 6.93
CA VAL A 24 2.11 -1.61 8.18
C VAL A 24 2.61 -0.19 8.43
N ALA A 25 3.88 0.10 8.14
CA ALA A 25 4.45 1.44 8.31
C ALA A 25 3.78 2.47 7.39
N GLU A 26 3.53 2.11 6.13
CA GLU A 26 2.79 2.94 5.18
C GLU A 26 1.35 3.15 5.64
N ILE A 27 0.69 2.10 6.18
CA ILE A 27 -0.66 2.17 6.79
C ILE A 27 -0.67 3.19 7.93
N ALA A 28 0.24 3.05 8.89
CA ALA A 28 0.31 3.90 10.08
C ALA A 28 0.53 5.38 9.74
N ARG A 29 1.32 5.68 8.70
CA ARG A 29 1.68 7.06 8.34
C ARG A 29 0.85 7.67 7.21
N TRP A 30 -0.20 7.00 6.73
CA TRP A 30 -0.98 7.46 5.56
C TRP A 30 -1.45 8.91 5.64
N SER A 31 -1.99 9.28 6.79
CA SER A 31 -2.54 10.62 7.04
C SER A 31 -1.45 11.70 7.04
N GLN A 32 -0.20 11.31 7.27
CA GLN A 32 0.97 12.19 7.30
C GLN A 32 1.67 12.28 5.93
N MET A 33 1.38 11.36 5.01
CA MET A 33 1.94 11.41 3.65
C MET A 33 1.36 12.59 2.87
N GLY A 34 2.21 13.26 2.08
CA GLY A 34 1.78 14.29 1.13
C GLY A 34 1.07 13.66 -0.08
N ASP A 35 0.38 14.49 -0.87
CA ASP A 35 -0.39 13.98 -2.02
C ASP A 35 0.52 13.37 -3.09
N ASP A 36 1.68 13.96 -3.39
CA ASP A 36 2.66 13.40 -4.33
C ASP A 36 3.21 12.04 -3.86
N GLU A 37 3.45 11.89 -2.55
CA GLU A 37 3.91 10.62 -1.98
C GLU A 37 2.83 9.54 -2.08
N ARG A 38 1.57 9.91 -1.79
CA ARG A 38 0.43 9.00 -1.94
C ARG A 38 0.23 8.58 -3.40
N LEU A 39 0.32 9.51 -4.34
CA LEU A 39 0.20 9.25 -5.78
C LEU A 39 1.31 8.32 -6.25
N ASN A 40 2.56 8.63 -5.94
CA ASN A 40 3.69 7.76 -6.30
C ASN A 40 3.54 6.35 -5.71
N LEU A 41 3.11 6.24 -4.45
CA LEU A 41 2.86 4.96 -3.82
C LEU A 41 1.79 4.18 -4.60
N MET A 42 0.65 4.82 -4.88
CA MET A 42 -0.49 4.19 -5.55
C MET A 42 -0.23 3.82 -7.01
N GLU A 43 0.46 4.67 -7.78
CA GLU A 43 0.61 4.49 -9.22
C GLU A 43 1.85 3.69 -9.62
N THR A 44 2.89 3.68 -8.77
CA THR A 44 4.17 3.05 -9.11
C THR A 44 4.52 1.92 -8.15
N VAL A 45 4.51 2.18 -6.85
CA VAL A 45 5.07 1.24 -5.87
C VAL A 45 4.16 0.04 -5.63
N LEU A 46 2.86 0.27 -5.38
CA LEU A 46 1.92 -0.81 -5.08
C LEU A 46 1.71 -1.76 -6.27
N PRO A 47 1.53 -1.29 -7.52
CA PRO A 47 1.43 -2.17 -8.68
C PRO A 47 2.70 -3.00 -8.91
N ALA A 48 3.89 -2.42 -8.67
CA ALA A 48 5.14 -3.16 -8.79
C ALA A 48 5.25 -4.28 -7.74
N ARG A 49 4.77 -4.06 -6.50
CA ARG A 49 4.74 -5.10 -5.46
C ARG A 49 3.77 -6.22 -5.80
N GLU A 50 2.59 -5.88 -6.31
CA GLU A 50 1.61 -6.85 -6.78
C GLU A 50 2.19 -7.74 -7.90
N ALA A 51 2.86 -7.13 -8.89
CA ALA A 51 3.47 -7.85 -10.00
C ALA A 51 4.62 -8.80 -9.59
N LEU A 52 5.25 -8.57 -8.44
CA LEU A 52 6.32 -9.41 -7.90
C LEU A 52 5.80 -10.52 -6.97
N ARG A 53 4.49 -10.60 -6.73
CA ARG A 53 3.89 -11.62 -5.88
C ARG A 53 3.88 -12.96 -6.64
N VAL A 54 4.65 -13.93 -6.14
CA VAL A 54 4.77 -15.29 -6.67
C VAL A 54 3.75 -16.22 -6.02
#